data_AF-A0A956M8I6-F1
#
_entry.id   AF-A0A956M8I6-F1
#
_cell.length_a   1.000
_cell.length_b   1.000
_cell.length_c   1.000
_cell.angle_alpha   90.00
_cell.angle_beta   90.00
_cell.angle_gamma   90.00
#
_symmetry.space_group_name_H-M   'P 1'
#
loop_
_entity.id
_entity.type
_entity.pdbx_description
1 polymer ?
#
loop_
_entity_poly.entity_id
_entity_poly.type
_entity_poly.pdbx_seq_one_letter_code
_entity_poly.pdbx_strand_id
1 'polypeptide(L)'
;MNIMLLLNQFKNFSLTAGKKLIEIAFIILLKLHISCFKKTNLKNINKIAIPLFAGIGDAIILTTFLQNLKTIFPQAQVWIFELPRTKNILRDTYPEFQFRTIDNIQSLKKFKGEFNLFIAPSRKMSHYMAALFLKPAYFIGYNYSLKIRKKESHVLRYNRLAAHLGLEQLGRPALALAKYAIEKAHLHLQPVFDQNPTIIIGLIVGGRWPSKTYPQLYFNELVEKLSGKYKSAVFILLGSDFDAGENIAKIHQRAYNYAGQYSIQETMGFIAHTDIIIGPDGGLLNVAMGMHKQIIGLFGSVDPQMIVPENYLQDILFIKQCPFQPCYNENHEPLCRMDRPYCIEIPVATIFNKFEEICDRSFLHQRSSN
;
A
#
# COMPACT_ATOMS: atom_id res chain seq x y z
N MET A 1 -13.00 36.36 10.55
CA MET A 1 -13.75 35.63 11.60
C MET A 1 -12.88 34.47 12.09
N ASN A 2 -12.53 34.46 13.38
CA ASN A 2 -11.43 33.66 13.93
C ASN A 2 -11.84 32.17 14.07
N ILE A 3 -11.24 31.27 13.30
CA ILE A 3 -11.56 29.83 13.24
C ILE A 3 -11.47 29.16 14.63
N MET A 4 -10.62 29.68 15.53
CA MET A 4 -10.52 29.19 16.92
C MET A 4 -11.76 29.46 17.78
N LEU A 5 -12.48 30.55 17.55
CA LEU A 5 -13.70 30.88 18.31
C LEU A 5 -14.86 29.93 17.97
N LEU A 6 -14.95 29.53 16.70
CA LEU A 6 -15.93 28.56 16.22
C LEU A 6 -15.63 27.13 16.68
N LEU A 7 -14.40 26.79 17.05
CA LEU A 7 -14.05 25.45 17.55
C LEU A 7 -14.28 25.31 19.06
N ASN A 8 -14.17 26.40 19.82
CA ASN A 8 -14.34 26.39 21.28
C ASN A 8 -15.81 26.36 21.74
N GLN A 9 -16.77 26.80 20.92
CA GLN A 9 -18.19 26.84 21.30
C GLN A 9 -18.92 25.48 21.20
N PHE A 10 -18.30 24.43 20.66
CA PHE A 10 -19.01 23.17 20.34
C PHE A 10 -18.62 21.97 21.20
N LYS A 11 -18.05 22.18 22.40
CA LYS A 11 -17.64 21.08 23.30
C LYS A 11 -18.78 20.17 23.78
N ASN A 12 -20.07 20.51 23.56
CA ASN A 12 -21.21 19.79 24.16
C ASN A 12 -22.27 19.26 23.17
N PHE A 13 -21.96 19.00 21.89
CA PHE A 13 -22.94 18.48 20.92
C PHE A 13 -22.65 17.03 20.47
N SER A 14 -23.71 16.24 20.30
CA SER A 14 -23.64 14.78 20.09
C SER A 14 -22.77 14.34 18.89
N LEU A 15 -22.07 13.22 19.10
CA LEU A 15 -20.87 12.75 18.39
C LEU A 15 -21.01 12.45 16.87
N THR A 16 -22.23 12.36 16.33
CA THR A 16 -22.47 11.99 14.92
C THR A 16 -23.02 13.15 14.08
N ALA A 17 -24.01 13.89 14.57
CA ALA A 17 -24.55 15.07 13.87
C ALA A 17 -23.56 16.24 13.87
N GLY A 18 -22.85 16.45 14.98
CA GLY A 18 -21.81 17.48 15.10
C GLY A 18 -20.65 17.25 14.12
N LYS A 19 -20.20 16.01 13.94
CA LYS A 19 -19.16 15.67 12.94
C LYS A 19 -19.59 15.99 11.52
N LYS A 20 -20.85 15.69 11.16
CA LYS A 20 -21.39 15.93 9.82
C LYS A 20 -21.55 17.43 9.53
N LEU A 21 -21.98 18.21 10.52
CA LEU A 21 -22.08 19.68 10.41
C LEU A 21 -20.70 20.34 10.35
N ILE A 22 -19.72 19.86 11.13
CA ILE A 22 -18.31 20.28 11.03
C ILE A 22 -17.77 19.94 9.65
N GLU A 23 -18.04 18.74 9.14
CA GLU A 23 -17.61 18.32 7.80
C GLU A 23 -18.25 19.20 6.71
N ILE A 24 -19.53 19.54 6.82
CA ILE A 24 -20.23 20.45 5.90
C ILE A 24 -19.66 21.87 5.97
N ALA A 25 -19.50 22.44 7.17
CA ALA A 25 -18.94 23.77 7.37
C ALA A 25 -17.49 23.84 6.89
N PHE A 26 -16.72 22.77 7.11
CA PHE A 26 -15.36 22.62 6.62
C PHE A 26 -15.31 22.47 5.09
N ILE A 27 -16.22 21.70 4.50
CA ILE A 27 -16.40 21.60 3.03
C ILE A 27 -16.76 22.96 2.44
N ILE A 28 -17.60 23.76 3.10
CA ILE A 28 -17.96 25.12 2.66
C ILE A 28 -16.75 26.06 2.75
N LEU A 29 -16.02 26.06 3.86
CA LEU A 29 -14.78 26.84 4.04
C LEU A 29 -13.69 26.41 3.04
N LEU A 30 -13.57 25.10 2.78
CA LEU A 30 -12.71 24.58 1.72
C LEU A 30 -13.17 25.08 0.36
N LYS A 31 -14.47 25.01 0.05
CA LYS A 31 -15.00 25.49 -1.23
C LYS A 31 -14.72 26.97 -1.46
N LEU A 32 -14.77 27.79 -0.41
CA LEU A 32 -14.49 29.23 -0.44
C LEU A 32 -12.98 29.54 -0.50
N HIS A 33 -12.12 28.77 0.16
CA HIS A 33 -10.67 29.01 0.14
C HIS A 33 -9.98 28.37 -1.09
N ILE A 34 -10.57 27.30 -1.65
CA ILE A 34 -10.01 26.52 -2.77
C ILE A 34 -10.63 26.93 -4.13
N SER A 35 -11.71 27.72 -4.17
CA SER A 35 -12.27 28.24 -5.44
C SER A 35 -11.29 29.05 -6.26
N CYS A 36 -10.26 29.61 -5.62
CA CYS A 36 -9.14 30.26 -6.25
C CYS A 36 -8.17 29.32 -7.01
N PHE A 37 -8.26 27.99 -6.83
CA PHE A 37 -7.28 27.01 -7.35
C PHE A 37 -7.70 26.29 -8.63
N LYS A 38 -8.76 26.75 -9.32
CA LYS A 38 -9.14 26.26 -10.65
C LYS A 38 -8.39 27.02 -11.76
N LYS A 39 -7.24 26.52 -12.20
CA LYS A 39 -6.68 26.87 -13.52
C LYS A 39 -6.03 25.66 -14.17
N THR A 40 -6.38 25.42 -15.43
CA THR A 40 -5.89 24.36 -16.33
C THR A 40 -4.54 24.69 -16.97
N ASN A 41 -3.91 25.81 -16.60
CA ASN A 41 -2.65 26.27 -17.18
C ASN A 41 -1.60 26.36 -16.06
N LEU A 42 -1.06 25.19 -15.69
CA LEU A 42 -0.03 25.03 -14.67
C LEU A 42 1.29 25.64 -15.16
N LYS A 43 1.42 26.97 -15.07
CA LYS A 43 2.65 27.69 -15.43
C LYS A 43 3.54 27.85 -14.20
N ASN A 44 4.86 27.76 -14.41
CA ASN A 44 5.89 28.04 -13.41
C ASN A 44 5.82 27.15 -12.16
N ILE A 45 5.49 25.87 -12.31
CA ILE A 45 5.53 24.92 -11.19
C ILE A 45 6.99 24.56 -10.89
N ASN A 46 7.50 25.02 -9.75
CA ASN A 46 8.87 24.72 -9.31
C ASN A 46 8.94 23.96 -7.97
N LYS A 47 7.89 23.98 -7.15
CA LYS A 47 7.84 23.22 -5.89
C LYS A 47 6.48 22.56 -5.70
N ILE A 48 6.48 21.24 -5.56
CA ILE A 48 5.31 20.38 -5.48
C ILE A 48 5.26 19.72 -4.10
N ALA A 49 4.11 19.76 -3.44
CA ALA A 49 3.86 19.03 -2.19
C ALA A 49 2.86 17.90 -2.40
N ILE A 50 3.18 16.71 -1.89
CA ILE A 50 2.35 15.51 -1.97
C ILE A 50 2.25 14.86 -0.58
N PRO A 51 1.04 14.72 0.00
CA PRO A 51 0.87 14.05 1.28
C PRO A 51 0.77 12.53 1.09
N LEU A 52 1.63 11.79 1.79
CA LEU A 52 1.57 10.34 1.96
C LEU A 52 0.98 9.99 3.34
N PHE A 53 -0.28 10.38 3.59
CA PHE A 53 -0.95 10.10 4.88
C PHE A 53 -1.76 8.80 4.83
N ALA A 54 -1.15 7.78 4.26
CA ALA A 54 -1.79 6.55 3.86
C ALA A 54 -1.08 5.32 4.45
N GLY A 55 -1.57 4.13 4.11
CA GLY A 55 -0.90 2.89 4.49
C GLY A 55 0.28 2.59 3.57
N ILE A 56 1.04 1.54 3.88
CA ILE A 56 2.15 1.07 3.06
C ILE A 56 1.68 0.75 1.63
N GLY A 57 0.57 0.02 1.48
CA GLY A 57 0.03 -0.31 0.16
C GLY A 57 -0.27 0.93 -0.70
N ASP A 58 -0.90 1.95 -0.10
CA ASP A 58 -1.15 3.22 -0.81
C ASP A 58 0.15 3.93 -1.22
N ALA A 59 1.22 3.81 -0.42
CA ALA A 59 2.54 4.33 -0.77
C ALA A 59 3.10 3.63 -2.01
N ILE A 60 2.93 2.31 -2.10
CA ILE A 60 3.42 1.53 -3.24
C ILE A 60 2.62 1.85 -4.49
N ILE A 61 1.29 1.91 -4.41
CA ILE A 61 0.47 2.29 -5.55
C ILE A 61 0.75 3.74 -5.98
N LEU A 62 1.05 4.66 -5.06
CA LEU A 62 1.44 6.04 -5.39
C LEU A 62 2.67 6.08 -6.32
N THR A 63 3.58 5.10 -6.25
CA THR A 63 4.77 5.05 -7.13
C THR A 63 4.42 4.97 -8.62
N THR A 64 3.30 4.34 -8.97
CA THR A 64 2.79 4.29 -10.36
C THR A 64 2.59 5.69 -10.95
N PHE A 65 2.22 6.65 -10.11
CA PHE A 65 2.03 8.05 -10.46
C PHE A 65 3.33 8.85 -10.35
N LEU A 66 4.14 8.61 -9.31
CA LEU A 66 5.35 9.38 -9.07
C LEU A 66 6.43 9.18 -10.15
N GLN A 67 6.54 7.98 -10.74
CA GLN A 67 7.51 7.68 -11.80
C GLN A 67 7.45 8.69 -12.95
N ASN A 68 6.24 9.07 -13.35
CA ASN A 68 6.02 9.94 -14.50
C ASN A 68 5.82 11.40 -14.07
N LEU A 69 5.85 11.74 -12.79
CA LEU A 69 5.61 13.12 -12.35
C LEU A 69 6.68 14.09 -12.89
N LYS A 70 7.93 13.62 -12.98
CA LYS A 70 9.06 14.39 -13.51
C LYS A 70 9.02 14.58 -15.02
N THR A 71 8.26 13.79 -15.77
CA THR A 71 8.06 14.05 -17.22
C THR A 71 7.20 15.29 -17.44
N ILE A 72 6.26 15.55 -16.52
CA ILE A 72 5.39 16.74 -16.54
C ILE A 72 6.09 17.95 -15.94
N PHE A 73 6.82 17.75 -14.84
CA PHE A 73 7.51 18.82 -14.11
C PHE A 73 9.00 18.52 -13.93
N PRO A 74 9.82 18.56 -15.01
CA PRO A 74 11.23 18.13 -14.96
C PRO A 74 12.06 18.87 -13.89
N GLN A 75 11.88 20.19 -13.83
CA GLN A 75 12.66 21.06 -12.95
C GLN A 75 12.04 21.24 -11.56
N ALA A 76 10.84 20.73 -11.31
CA ALA A 76 10.17 20.99 -10.03
C ALA A 76 10.75 20.14 -8.90
N GLN A 77 10.99 20.75 -7.74
CA GLN A 77 11.30 20.02 -6.51
C GLN A 77 10.03 19.34 -6.00
N VAL A 78 10.08 18.02 -5.84
CA VAL A 78 8.96 17.24 -5.31
C VAL A 78 9.20 16.97 -3.83
N TRP A 79 8.23 17.32 -2.99
CA TRP A 79 8.25 17.12 -1.56
C TRP A 79 7.15 16.13 -1.15
N ILE A 80 7.55 15.06 -0.48
CA ILE A 80 6.67 14.05 0.08
C ILE A 80 6.58 14.27 1.59
N PHE A 81 5.37 14.56 2.07
CA PHE A 81 5.07 14.60 3.50
C PHE A 81 4.55 13.24 3.95
N GLU A 82 5.32 12.52 4.74
CA GLU A 82 5.04 11.14 5.14
C GLU A 82 4.71 11.01 6.64
N LEU A 83 4.05 9.92 7.02
CA LEU A 83 3.81 9.58 8.43
C LEU A 83 4.93 8.67 8.93
N PRO A 84 5.16 8.55 10.25
CA PRO A 84 6.17 7.65 10.81
C PRO A 84 6.08 6.22 10.28
N ARG A 85 4.86 5.70 10.10
CA ARG A 85 4.61 4.35 9.57
C ARG A 85 4.98 4.14 8.10
N THR A 86 5.09 5.20 7.32
CA THR A 86 5.49 5.14 5.89
C THR A 86 6.89 5.72 5.67
N LYS A 87 7.58 6.10 6.75
CA LYS A 87 8.92 6.64 6.73
C LYS A 87 9.87 5.68 6.02
N ASN A 88 10.70 6.25 5.15
CA ASN A 88 11.74 5.55 4.39
C ASN A 88 11.26 4.53 3.34
N ILE A 89 9.96 4.33 3.15
CA ILE A 89 9.47 3.34 2.16
C ILE A 89 9.81 3.76 0.73
N LEU A 90 9.72 5.05 0.42
CA LEU A 90 9.91 5.58 -0.94
C LEU A 90 11.23 6.32 -1.12
N ARG A 91 12.02 6.51 -0.06
CA ARG A 91 13.22 7.36 -0.09
C ARG A 91 14.31 6.81 -1.00
N ASP A 92 14.55 5.50 -0.93
CA ASP A 92 15.52 4.83 -1.81
C ASP A 92 15.03 4.77 -3.26
N THR A 93 13.71 4.78 -3.47
CA THR A 93 13.09 4.73 -4.80
C THR A 93 13.15 6.08 -5.52
N TYR A 94 13.06 7.19 -4.77
CA TYR A 94 13.10 8.56 -5.28
C TYR A 94 14.12 9.39 -4.49
N PRO A 95 15.43 9.09 -4.59
CA PRO A 95 16.47 9.80 -3.84
C PRO A 95 16.53 11.30 -4.17
N GLU A 96 16.03 11.70 -5.33
CA GLU A 96 15.94 13.09 -5.78
C GLU A 96 14.76 13.88 -5.16
N PHE A 97 13.82 13.19 -4.51
CA PHE A 97 12.69 13.84 -3.83
C PHE A 97 13.05 14.25 -2.40
N GLN A 98 12.38 15.30 -1.91
CA GLN A 98 12.53 15.77 -0.54
C GLN A 98 11.48 15.10 0.36
N PHE A 99 11.92 14.45 1.43
CA PHE A 99 11.00 13.80 2.37
C PHE A 99 10.94 14.55 3.70
N ARG A 100 9.73 14.70 4.23
CA ARG A 100 9.47 15.25 5.56
C ARG A 100 8.50 14.36 6.31
N THR A 101 8.99 13.68 7.34
CA THR A 101 8.14 12.94 8.27
C THR A 101 7.40 13.93 9.17
N ILE A 102 6.08 13.79 9.29
CA ILE A 102 5.25 14.61 10.17
C ILE A 102 4.49 13.76 11.18
N ASP A 103 4.56 14.15 12.45
CA ASP A 103 3.79 13.51 13.52
C ASP A 103 2.45 14.23 13.77
N ASN A 104 2.42 15.53 13.44
CA ASN A 104 1.24 16.38 13.57
C ASN A 104 1.06 17.20 12.30
N ILE A 105 -0.12 17.12 11.70
CA ILE A 105 -0.47 17.85 10.48
C ILE A 105 -0.35 19.37 10.61
N GLN A 106 -0.51 19.93 11.81
CA GLN A 106 -0.37 21.37 12.04
C GLN A 106 1.06 21.87 11.86
N SER A 107 2.06 20.98 11.96
CA SER A 107 3.47 21.31 11.69
C SER A 107 3.71 21.85 10.28
N LEU A 108 2.81 21.51 9.34
CA LEU A 108 2.86 21.99 7.95
C LEU A 108 2.71 23.51 7.83
N LYS A 109 2.17 24.21 8.85
CA LYS A 109 2.11 25.67 8.89
C LYS A 109 3.49 26.33 8.74
N LYS A 110 4.57 25.62 9.11
CA LYS A 110 5.95 26.09 8.95
C LYS A 110 6.36 26.26 7.48
N PHE A 111 5.72 25.54 6.56
CA PHE A 111 6.00 25.59 5.12
C PHE A 111 4.92 26.37 4.34
N LYS A 112 4.19 27.25 5.01
CA LYS A 112 3.08 28.00 4.42
C LYS A 112 3.58 28.90 3.29
N GLY A 113 2.99 28.75 2.10
CA GLY A 113 3.30 29.55 0.92
C GLY A 113 4.54 29.09 0.15
N GLU A 114 5.22 28.02 0.57
CA GLU A 114 6.43 27.55 -0.10
C GLU A 114 6.14 26.76 -1.39
N PHE A 115 4.95 26.18 -1.52
CA PHE A 115 4.62 25.25 -2.61
C PHE A 115 3.71 25.91 -3.65
N ASN A 116 4.05 25.79 -4.93
CA ASN A 116 3.15 26.27 -5.98
C ASN A 116 2.09 25.24 -6.30
N LEU A 117 2.38 23.94 -6.19
CA LEU A 117 1.42 22.88 -6.48
C LEU A 117 1.29 21.91 -5.31
N PHE A 118 0.06 21.58 -4.95
CA PHE A 118 -0.25 20.49 -4.05
C PHE A 118 -1.05 19.42 -4.77
N ILE A 119 -0.58 18.18 -4.73
CA ILE A 119 -1.24 17.04 -5.37
C ILE A 119 -1.74 16.11 -4.28
N ALA A 120 -3.05 15.99 -4.10
CA ALA A 120 -3.67 15.13 -3.11
C ALA A 120 -4.03 13.75 -3.72
N PRO A 121 -3.33 12.66 -3.34
CA PRO A 121 -3.53 11.35 -3.98
C PRO A 121 -4.78 10.60 -3.49
N SER A 122 -5.49 11.11 -2.48
CA SER A 122 -6.71 10.47 -1.95
C SER A 122 -7.69 11.47 -1.32
N ARG A 123 -8.87 10.97 -0.94
CA ARG A 123 -9.98 11.74 -0.36
C ARG A 123 -9.88 11.93 1.16
N LYS A 124 -8.73 11.62 1.78
CA LYS A 124 -8.61 11.72 3.24
C LYS A 124 -8.74 13.17 3.70
N MET A 125 -9.50 13.38 4.78
CA MET A 125 -9.67 14.70 5.39
C MET A 125 -8.32 15.36 5.70
N SER A 126 -7.35 14.57 6.15
CA SER A 126 -5.99 15.00 6.41
C SER A 126 -5.27 15.58 5.19
N HIS A 127 -5.54 15.14 3.96
CA HIS A 127 -4.93 15.75 2.77
C HIS A 127 -5.44 17.18 2.55
N TYR A 128 -6.73 17.41 2.77
CA TYR A 128 -7.33 18.74 2.67
C TYR A 128 -6.83 19.67 3.77
N MET A 129 -6.72 19.18 5.01
CA MET A 129 -6.13 19.94 6.10
C MET A 129 -4.69 20.36 5.79
N ALA A 130 -3.89 19.47 5.17
CA ALA A 130 -2.54 19.80 4.77
C ALA A 130 -2.50 20.92 3.72
N ALA A 131 -3.36 20.87 2.71
CA ALA A 131 -3.48 21.95 1.74
C ALA A 131 -3.83 23.29 2.38
N LEU A 132 -4.74 23.31 3.38
CA LEU A 132 -5.09 24.55 4.10
C LEU A 132 -3.92 25.12 4.91
N PHE A 133 -3.06 24.28 5.48
CA PHE A 133 -1.88 24.75 6.23
C PHE A 133 -0.74 25.20 5.31
N LEU A 134 -0.52 24.48 4.21
CA LEU A 134 0.52 24.78 3.24
C LEU A 134 0.17 25.99 2.37
N LYS A 135 -1.13 26.25 2.11
CA LYS A 135 -1.63 27.31 1.23
C LYS A 135 -0.91 27.35 -0.13
N PRO A 136 -0.95 26.26 -0.91
CA PRO A 136 -0.29 26.20 -2.20
C PRO A 136 -0.94 27.14 -3.21
N ALA A 137 -0.24 27.52 -4.29
CA ALA A 137 -0.82 28.33 -5.37
C ALA A 137 -1.82 27.57 -6.26
N TYR A 138 -1.68 26.24 -6.35
CA TYR A 138 -2.52 25.33 -7.12
C TYR A 138 -2.79 24.07 -6.30
N PHE A 139 -3.99 23.51 -6.45
CA PHE A 139 -4.40 22.28 -5.78
C PHE A 139 -5.01 21.32 -6.81
N ILE A 140 -4.52 20.09 -6.86
CA ILE A 140 -5.06 19.01 -7.68
C ILE A 140 -5.41 17.85 -6.76
N GLY A 141 -6.67 17.42 -6.77
CA GLY A 141 -7.13 16.39 -5.86
C GLY A 141 -8.61 16.05 -6.00
N TYR A 142 -8.98 14.98 -5.32
CA TYR A 142 -10.33 14.42 -5.32
C TYR A 142 -11.35 15.42 -4.77
N ASN A 143 -12.61 15.38 -5.22
CA ASN A 143 -13.72 16.29 -4.93
C ASN A 143 -13.68 17.72 -5.52
N TYR A 144 -12.53 18.27 -5.91
CA TYR A 144 -12.45 19.69 -6.31
C TYR A 144 -12.10 19.92 -7.79
N SER A 145 -11.11 19.21 -8.33
CA SER A 145 -10.80 19.20 -9.77
C SER A 145 -11.44 18.01 -10.50
N LEU A 146 -11.74 16.93 -9.78
CA LEU A 146 -12.24 15.67 -10.34
C LEU A 146 -13.63 15.33 -9.74
N LYS A 147 -14.67 15.28 -10.58
CA LYS A 147 -16.01 14.78 -10.21
C LYS A 147 -15.96 13.26 -10.07
N ILE A 148 -16.21 12.70 -8.88
CA ILE A 148 -15.98 11.27 -8.61
C ILE A 148 -17.15 10.62 -7.88
N ARG A 149 -17.50 9.39 -8.29
CA ARG A 149 -18.54 8.52 -7.70
C ARG A 149 -18.02 7.82 -6.41
N LYS A 150 -18.92 7.47 -5.48
CA LYS A 150 -18.58 6.94 -4.14
C LYS A 150 -17.83 5.58 -4.12
N LYS A 151 -17.80 4.81 -5.21
CA LYS A 151 -17.21 3.44 -5.28
C LYS A 151 -16.13 3.33 -6.36
N GLU A 152 -15.11 4.19 -6.32
CA GLU A 152 -14.02 4.17 -7.31
C GLU A 152 -12.78 3.42 -6.80
N SER A 153 -12.16 2.64 -7.70
CA SER A 153 -10.93 1.88 -7.44
C SER A 153 -9.71 2.77 -7.17
N HIS A 154 -8.74 2.26 -6.40
CA HIS A 154 -7.47 2.95 -6.16
C HIS A 154 -6.67 3.12 -7.46
N VAL A 155 -6.79 2.20 -8.41
CA VAL A 155 -6.13 2.31 -9.72
C VAL A 155 -6.77 3.40 -10.58
N LEU A 156 -8.11 3.41 -10.70
CA LEU A 156 -8.84 4.46 -11.44
C LEU A 156 -8.62 5.84 -10.84
N ARG A 157 -8.45 5.91 -9.52
CA ARG A 157 -8.05 7.11 -8.79
C ARG A 157 -6.78 7.70 -9.42
N TYR A 158 -5.65 6.99 -9.36
CA TYR A 158 -4.40 7.49 -9.92
C TYR A 158 -4.45 7.73 -11.43
N ASN A 159 -5.19 6.92 -12.19
CA ASN A 159 -5.40 7.14 -13.63
C ASN A 159 -6.08 8.49 -13.91
N ARG A 160 -7.07 8.90 -13.11
CA ARG A 160 -7.71 10.21 -13.27
C ARG A 160 -6.79 11.36 -12.90
N LEU A 161 -5.98 11.18 -11.84
CA LEU A 161 -5.00 12.18 -11.46
C LEU A 161 -3.96 12.38 -12.58
N ALA A 162 -3.49 11.27 -13.14
CA ALA A 162 -2.58 11.21 -14.28
C ALA A 162 -3.19 11.91 -15.49
N ALA A 163 -4.39 11.51 -15.93
CA ALA A 163 -5.08 12.11 -17.06
C ALA A 163 -5.30 13.62 -16.90
N HIS A 164 -5.62 14.08 -15.68
CA HIS A 164 -5.79 15.52 -15.41
C HIS A 164 -4.51 16.33 -15.55
N LEU A 165 -3.36 15.69 -15.37
CA LEU A 165 -2.05 16.27 -15.54
C LEU A 165 -1.46 16.03 -16.94
N GLY A 166 -2.20 15.39 -17.84
CA GLY A 166 -1.73 15.04 -19.19
C GLY A 166 -0.81 13.83 -19.24
N LEU A 167 -0.80 12.98 -18.21
CA LEU A 167 -0.12 11.68 -18.29
C LEU A 167 -1.00 10.68 -19.04
N GLU A 168 -0.48 10.19 -20.16
CA GLU A 168 -1.17 9.18 -20.97
C GLU A 168 -1.20 7.81 -20.28
N GLN A 169 -0.17 7.47 -19.50
CA GLN A 169 -0.07 6.18 -18.82
C GLN A 169 0.54 6.31 -17.42
N LEU A 170 0.02 5.51 -16.48
CA LEU A 170 0.68 5.24 -15.22
C LEU A 170 1.82 4.24 -15.42
N GLY A 171 2.85 4.35 -14.60
CA GLY A 171 3.86 3.31 -14.48
C GLY A 171 3.39 2.09 -13.70
N ARG A 172 4.29 1.14 -13.50
CA ARG A 172 4.06 -0.04 -12.63
C ARG A 172 4.48 0.29 -11.21
N PRO A 173 3.92 -0.33 -10.16
CA PRO A 173 4.43 -0.11 -8.82
C PRO A 173 5.92 -0.48 -8.78
N ALA A 174 6.77 0.39 -8.26
CA ALA A 174 8.20 0.12 -8.15
C ALA A 174 8.75 0.58 -6.81
N LEU A 175 9.68 -0.21 -6.28
CA LEU A 175 10.45 0.07 -5.08
C LEU A 175 11.92 -0.26 -5.34
N ALA A 176 12.79 0.70 -5.06
CA ALA A 176 14.21 0.42 -4.89
C ALA A 176 14.48 -0.03 -3.44
N LEU A 177 15.46 -0.91 -3.27
CA LEU A 177 15.87 -1.42 -1.98
C LEU A 177 17.16 -0.77 -1.52
N ALA A 178 17.21 -0.42 -0.23
CA ALA A 178 18.45 -0.04 0.42
C ALA A 178 19.43 -1.22 0.46
N LYS A 179 20.67 -0.99 0.00
CA LYS A 179 21.74 -2.00 0.00
C LYS A 179 21.95 -2.65 1.37
N TYR A 180 21.96 -1.84 2.43
CA TYR A 180 22.04 -2.31 3.81
C TYR A 180 20.96 -3.34 4.17
N ALA A 181 19.73 -3.16 3.70
CA ALA A 181 18.64 -4.08 4.02
C ALA A 181 18.85 -5.46 3.37
N ILE A 182 19.37 -5.48 2.14
CA ILE A 182 19.72 -6.71 1.43
C ILE A 182 20.87 -7.42 2.17
N GLU A 183 21.95 -6.72 2.46
CA GLU A 183 23.12 -7.27 3.15
C GLU A 183 22.75 -7.83 4.53
N LYS A 184 21.94 -7.08 5.31
CA LYS A 184 21.47 -7.55 6.61
C LYS A 184 20.60 -8.80 6.50
N ALA A 185 19.64 -8.82 5.57
CA ALA A 185 18.80 -10.00 5.37
C ALA A 185 19.63 -11.21 4.94
N HIS A 186 20.62 -11.02 4.05
CA HIS A 186 21.52 -12.08 3.60
C HIS A 186 22.28 -12.73 4.76
N LEU A 187 22.76 -11.94 5.72
CA LEU A 187 23.44 -12.44 6.92
C LEU A 187 22.48 -13.25 7.81
N HIS A 188 21.25 -12.78 7.99
CA HIS A 188 20.24 -13.49 8.80
C HIS A 188 19.64 -14.73 8.10
N LEU A 189 19.82 -14.84 6.79
CA LEU A 189 19.35 -15.96 5.97
C LEU A 189 20.42 -17.04 5.77
N GLN A 190 21.60 -16.96 6.37
CA GLN A 190 22.59 -18.05 6.29
C GLN A 190 22.01 -19.42 6.68
N PRO A 191 21.23 -19.57 7.78
CA PRO A 191 20.60 -20.85 8.11
C PRO A 191 19.61 -21.34 7.05
N VAL A 192 19.00 -20.43 6.28
CA VAL A 192 18.13 -20.76 5.14
C VAL A 192 18.96 -21.25 3.96
N PHE A 193 20.07 -20.59 3.65
CA PHE A 193 20.95 -20.96 2.54
C PHE A 193 21.68 -22.28 2.79
N ASP A 194 22.05 -22.57 4.03
CA ASP A 194 22.68 -23.84 4.43
C ASP A 194 21.77 -25.06 4.15
N GLN A 195 20.45 -24.85 4.05
CA GLN A 195 19.50 -25.88 3.67
C GLN A 195 19.52 -26.24 2.18
N ASN A 196 20.33 -25.53 1.37
CA ASN A 196 20.40 -25.65 -0.09
C ASN A 196 18.99 -25.66 -0.74
N PRO A 197 18.20 -24.59 -0.57
CA PRO A 197 16.82 -24.59 -1.00
C PRO A 197 16.70 -24.65 -2.53
N THR A 198 15.77 -25.47 -3.04
CA THR A 198 15.38 -25.41 -4.46
C THR A 198 14.49 -24.21 -4.76
N ILE A 199 13.79 -23.71 -3.73
CA ILE A 199 12.95 -22.53 -3.78
C ILE A 199 12.77 -21.95 -2.38
N ILE A 200 12.80 -20.62 -2.27
CA ILE A 200 12.54 -19.86 -1.04
C ILE A 200 11.17 -19.17 -1.17
N ILE A 201 10.22 -19.62 -0.36
CA ILE A 201 8.82 -19.17 -0.38
C ILE A 201 8.60 -18.21 0.80
N GLY A 202 8.29 -16.95 0.53
CA GLY A 202 7.88 -16.02 1.57
C GLY A 202 6.39 -16.14 1.86
N LEU A 203 6.03 -16.39 3.12
CA LEU A 203 4.64 -16.39 3.58
C LEU A 203 4.36 -15.14 4.39
N ILE A 204 3.39 -14.33 3.98
CA ILE A 204 2.94 -13.18 4.77
C ILE A 204 1.91 -13.65 5.80
N VAL A 205 2.37 -13.83 7.04
CA VAL A 205 1.60 -14.35 8.17
C VAL A 205 1.03 -13.23 9.04
N GLY A 206 -0.05 -13.55 9.74
CA GLY A 206 -0.78 -12.60 10.58
C GLY A 206 -1.43 -11.48 9.77
N GLY A 207 -1.77 -10.40 10.47
CA GLY A 207 -2.38 -9.23 9.84
C GLY A 207 -3.17 -8.37 10.81
N ARG A 208 -3.23 -7.07 10.51
CA ARG A 208 -3.98 -6.10 11.33
C ARG A 208 -5.48 -6.35 11.36
N TRP A 209 -6.02 -6.88 10.27
CA TRP A 209 -7.47 -7.01 10.08
C TRP A 209 -7.82 -8.49 9.97
N PRO A 210 -8.60 -9.04 10.91
CA PRO A 210 -8.99 -10.45 10.86
C PRO A 210 -9.63 -10.85 9.52
N SER A 211 -10.37 -9.94 8.90
CA SER A 211 -11.01 -10.13 7.58
C SER A 211 -10.06 -10.18 6.38
N LYS A 212 -8.76 -9.97 6.63
CA LYS A 212 -7.67 -10.06 5.66
C LYS A 212 -6.52 -10.91 6.19
N THR A 213 -6.70 -11.63 7.29
CA THR A 213 -5.67 -12.52 7.82
C THR A 213 -5.97 -13.94 7.34
N TYR A 214 -5.04 -14.57 6.63
CA TYR A 214 -5.20 -15.95 6.20
C TYR A 214 -5.03 -16.89 7.42
N PRO A 215 -5.95 -17.85 7.66
CA PRO A 215 -5.91 -18.68 8.85
C PRO A 215 -4.63 -19.50 9.00
N GLN A 216 -4.11 -19.59 10.21
CA GLN A 216 -2.90 -20.36 10.54
C GLN A 216 -3.02 -21.84 10.17
N LEU A 217 -4.20 -22.44 10.39
CA LEU A 217 -4.45 -23.85 10.04
C LEU A 217 -4.22 -24.11 8.55
N TYR A 218 -4.64 -23.18 7.68
CA TYR A 218 -4.43 -23.31 6.24
C TYR A 218 -3.00 -22.99 5.82
N PHE A 219 -2.29 -22.11 6.53
CA PHE A 219 -0.85 -21.96 6.32
C PHE A 219 -0.09 -23.24 6.63
N ASN A 220 -0.40 -23.93 7.74
CA ASN A 220 0.22 -25.22 8.07
C ASN A 220 -0.07 -26.28 6.99
N GLU A 221 -1.32 -26.42 6.57
CA GLU A 221 -1.70 -27.35 5.49
C GLU A 221 -0.99 -27.00 4.17
N LEU A 222 -0.83 -25.71 3.85
CA LEU A 222 -0.09 -25.26 2.67
C LEU A 222 1.41 -25.61 2.75
N VAL A 223 2.05 -25.35 3.89
CA VAL A 223 3.47 -25.69 4.11
C VAL A 223 3.67 -27.19 4.03
N GLU A 224 2.78 -27.99 4.64
CA GLU A 224 2.82 -29.45 4.56
C GLU A 224 2.70 -29.94 3.11
N LYS A 225 1.71 -29.44 2.37
CA LYS A 225 1.48 -29.83 0.97
C LYS A 225 2.64 -29.47 0.05
N LEU A 226 3.18 -28.26 0.19
CA LEU A 226 4.33 -27.81 -0.59
C LEU A 226 5.60 -28.58 -0.22
N SER A 227 5.87 -28.80 1.07
CA SER A 227 7.00 -29.63 1.53
C SER A 227 6.87 -31.09 1.08
N GLY A 228 5.64 -31.59 0.92
CA GLY A 228 5.34 -32.91 0.40
C GLY A 228 5.93 -33.13 -1.00
N LYS A 229 5.79 -32.14 -1.89
CA LYS A 229 6.26 -32.20 -3.28
C LYS A 229 7.66 -31.59 -3.48
N TYR A 230 7.91 -30.43 -2.89
CA TYR A 230 9.16 -29.69 -2.97
C TYR A 230 9.97 -29.92 -1.70
N LYS A 231 10.62 -31.09 -1.60
CA LYS A 231 11.35 -31.52 -0.39
C LYS A 231 12.40 -30.52 0.09
N SER A 232 13.04 -29.80 -0.84
CA SER A 232 14.05 -28.78 -0.53
C SER A 232 13.48 -27.35 -0.47
N ALA A 233 12.16 -27.14 -0.52
CA ALA A 233 11.61 -25.81 -0.30
C ALA A 233 11.94 -25.30 1.10
N VAL A 234 12.18 -24.00 1.22
CA VAL A 234 12.30 -23.31 2.50
C VAL A 234 11.26 -22.20 2.57
N PHE A 235 10.66 -22.01 3.73
CA PHE A 235 9.65 -21.00 3.97
C PHE A 235 10.24 -19.91 4.87
N ILE A 236 10.10 -18.66 4.46
CA ILE A 236 10.40 -17.52 5.33
C ILE A 236 9.10 -16.84 5.72
N LEU A 237 8.84 -16.71 7.01
CA LEU A 237 7.59 -16.17 7.55
C LEU A 237 7.79 -14.68 7.80
N LEU A 238 6.97 -13.86 7.16
CA LEU A 238 7.07 -12.41 7.12
C LEU A 238 5.77 -11.80 7.63
N GLY A 239 5.83 -10.63 8.25
CA GLY A 239 4.63 -10.01 8.81
C GLY A 239 4.97 -9.19 10.05
N SER A 240 3.93 -8.64 10.67
CA SER A 240 4.07 -7.92 11.94
C SER A 240 3.77 -8.78 13.17
N ASP A 241 3.33 -10.02 12.97
CA ASP A 241 2.85 -10.91 14.03
C ASP A 241 3.86 -12.04 14.25
N PHE A 242 4.64 -11.92 15.32
CA PHE A 242 5.67 -12.89 15.67
C PHE A 242 5.06 -14.26 15.99
N ASP A 243 3.99 -14.29 16.77
CA ASP A 243 3.37 -15.53 17.24
C ASP A 243 2.75 -16.32 16.08
N ALA A 244 2.12 -15.63 15.12
CA ALA A 244 1.60 -16.27 13.92
C ALA A 244 2.69 -16.98 13.10
N GLY A 245 3.89 -16.38 13.00
CA GLY A 245 5.04 -17.02 12.35
C GLY A 245 5.60 -18.16 13.20
N GLU A 246 5.76 -17.93 14.50
CA GLU A 246 6.37 -18.88 15.41
C GLU A 246 5.57 -20.19 15.50
N ASN A 247 4.25 -20.09 15.46
CA ASN A 247 3.38 -21.27 15.47
C ASN A 247 3.54 -22.17 14.24
N ILE A 248 3.93 -21.61 13.08
CA ILE A 248 4.21 -22.38 11.86
C ILE A 248 5.64 -22.94 11.92
N ALA A 249 6.62 -22.11 12.32
CA ALA A 249 8.03 -22.50 12.41
C ALA A 249 8.27 -23.67 13.39
N LYS A 250 7.52 -23.74 14.48
CA LYS A 250 7.59 -24.86 15.45
C LYS A 250 7.13 -26.21 14.88
N ILE A 251 6.27 -26.19 13.87
CA ILE A 251 5.70 -27.40 13.26
C ILE A 251 6.55 -27.85 12.06
N HIS A 252 7.12 -26.90 11.31
CA HIS A 252 7.79 -27.17 10.04
C HIS A 252 9.27 -26.80 10.10
N GLN A 253 10.15 -27.82 10.07
CA GLN A 253 11.59 -27.67 10.24
C GLN A 253 12.29 -26.72 9.25
N ARG A 254 11.76 -26.58 8.04
CA ARG A 254 12.28 -25.67 6.99
C ARG A 254 11.48 -24.36 6.91
N ALA A 255 10.79 -23.97 7.97
CA ALA A 255 10.10 -22.69 8.09
C ALA A 255 10.81 -21.81 9.13
N TYR A 256 11.23 -20.62 8.71
CA TYR A 256 12.01 -19.68 9.52
C TYR A 256 11.20 -18.42 9.79
N ASN A 257 11.03 -18.11 11.08
CA ASN A 257 10.25 -16.95 11.48
C ASN A 257 11.08 -15.67 11.47
N TYR A 258 10.70 -14.72 10.63
CA TYR A 258 11.22 -13.34 10.63
C TYR A 258 10.11 -12.31 10.87
N ALA A 259 8.87 -12.75 11.12
CA ALA A 259 7.73 -11.89 11.36
C ALA A 259 7.88 -11.17 12.71
N GLY A 260 7.49 -9.88 12.75
CA GLY A 260 7.53 -9.06 13.96
C GLY A 260 8.92 -8.66 14.46
N GLN A 261 10.00 -9.08 13.80
CA GLN A 261 11.38 -8.91 14.30
C GLN A 261 12.16 -7.78 13.61
N TYR A 262 11.68 -7.28 12.46
CA TYR A 262 12.43 -6.36 11.62
C TYR A 262 11.59 -5.15 11.21
N SER A 263 12.27 -4.05 10.92
CA SER A 263 11.63 -2.88 10.32
C SER A 263 11.11 -3.19 8.91
N ILE A 264 10.25 -2.34 8.37
CA ILE A 264 9.74 -2.51 7.00
C ILE A 264 10.86 -2.55 5.95
N GLN A 265 11.89 -1.70 6.08
CA GLN A 265 13.02 -1.68 5.14
C GLN A 265 13.83 -2.98 5.23
N GLU A 266 14.07 -3.49 6.43
CA GLU A 266 14.76 -4.77 6.61
C GLU A 266 13.91 -5.95 6.12
N THR A 267 12.59 -5.90 6.33
CA THR A 267 11.63 -6.87 5.79
C THR A 267 11.66 -6.91 4.27
N MET A 268 11.83 -5.76 3.60
CA MET A 268 12.07 -5.71 2.15
C MET A 268 13.34 -6.48 1.77
N GLY A 269 14.40 -6.41 2.57
CA GLY A 269 15.61 -7.23 2.39
C GLY A 269 15.32 -8.73 2.39
N PHE A 270 14.48 -9.22 3.31
CA PHE A 270 14.06 -10.63 3.32
C PHE A 270 13.20 -10.98 2.09
N ILE A 271 12.24 -10.12 1.73
CA ILE A 271 11.41 -10.30 0.52
C ILE A 271 12.29 -10.41 -0.73
N ALA A 272 13.39 -9.66 -0.81
CA ALA A 272 14.31 -9.68 -1.95
C ALA A 272 14.89 -11.08 -2.22
N HIS A 273 15.15 -11.84 -1.15
CA HIS A 273 15.73 -13.19 -1.18
C HIS A 273 14.71 -14.32 -1.35
N THR A 274 13.42 -14.00 -1.55
CA THR A 274 12.41 -15.01 -1.88
C THR A 274 12.30 -15.22 -3.38
N ASP A 275 11.90 -16.40 -3.83
CA ASP A 275 11.54 -16.63 -5.23
C ASP A 275 10.07 -16.22 -5.48
N ILE A 276 9.22 -16.46 -4.49
CA ILE A 276 7.78 -16.19 -4.56
C ILE A 276 7.23 -15.77 -3.19
N ILE A 277 6.29 -14.83 -3.19
CA ILE A 277 5.57 -14.37 -2.00
C ILE A 277 4.11 -14.82 -2.05
N ILE A 278 3.64 -15.51 -1.02
CA ILE A 278 2.23 -15.89 -0.86
C ILE A 278 1.68 -15.15 0.35
N GLY A 279 0.55 -14.45 0.19
CA GLY A 279 0.03 -13.69 1.31
C GLY A 279 -1.25 -12.92 1.03
N PRO A 280 -1.95 -12.48 2.09
CA PRO A 280 -3.19 -11.75 1.94
C PRO A 280 -3.01 -10.34 1.39
N ASP A 281 -4.11 -9.75 0.93
CA ASP A 281 -4.22 -8.32 0.60
C ASP A 281 -3.74 -7.43 1.78
N GLY A 282 -2.49 -6.99 1.69
CA GLY A 282 -1.82 -6.26 2.76
C GLY A 282 -0.62 -5.44 2.28
N GLY A 283 -0.04 -4.68 3.21
CA GLY A 283 1.10 -3.81 2.92
C GLY A 283 2.31 -4.56 2.34
N LEU A 284 2.65 -5.71 2.92
CA LEU A 284 3.79 -6.51 2.45
C LEU A 284 3.56 -7.16 1.07
N LEU A 285 2.33 -7.54 0.74
CA LEU A 285 2.02 -8.03 -0.60
C LEU A 285 2.21 -6.92 -1.64
N ASN A 286 1.79 -5.69 -1.30
CA ASN A 286 2.04 -4.52 -2.15
C ASN A 286 3.53 -4.21 -2.27
N VAL A 287 4.31 -4.36 -1.19
CA VAL A 287 5.77 -4.24 -1.24
C VAL A 287 6.38 -5.26 -2.20
N ALA A 288 5.97 -6.53 -2.12
CA ALA A 288 6.43 -7.58 -3.04
C ALA A 288 6.10 -7.25 -4.51
N MET A 289 4.90 -6.70 -4.79
CA MET A 289 4.56 -6.19 -6.13
C MET A 289 5.48 -5.05 -6.56
N GLY A 290 5.72 -4.06 -5.69
CA GLY A 290 6.64 -2.95 -5.97
C GLY A 290 8.09 -3.40 -6.20
N MET A 291 8.49 -4.52 -5.59
CA MET A 291 9.80 -5.13 -5.80
C MET A 291 9.84 -6.09 -7.00
N HIS A 292 8.74 -6.19 -7.74
CA HIS A 292 8.59 -7.09 -8.88
C HIS A 292 8.86 -8.57 -8.55
N LYS A 293 8.55 -8.99 -7.31
CA LYS A 293 8.58 -10.41 -6.94
C LYS A 293 7.40 -11.14 -7.56
N GLN A 294 7.58 -12.42 -7.84
CA GLN A 294 6.45 -13.30 -8.14
C GLN A 294 5.57 -13.39 -6.90
N ILE A 295 4.25 -13.29 -7.08
CA ILE A 295 3.29 -13.32 -5.96
C ILE A 295 2.18 -14.36 -6.17
N ILE A 296 1.55 -14.76 -5.07
CA ILE A 296 0.19 -15.31 -5.02
C ILE A 296 -0.57 -14.51 -3.98
N GLY A 297 -1.41 -13.58 -4.45
CA GLY A 297 -2.19 -12.72 -3.58
C GLY A 297 -3.49 -13.39 -3.13
N LEU A 298 -3.78 -13.37 -1.83
CA LEU A 298 -5.00 -13.96 -1.26
C LEU A 298 -6.01 -12.85 -0.92
N PHE A 299 -7.10 -12.77 -1.69
CA PHE A 299 -8.09 -11.70 -1.57
C PHE A 299 -9.45 -12.27 -1.18
N GLY A 300 -10.12 -11.56 -0.28
CA GLY A 300 -11.47 -11.91 0.20
C GLY A 300 -12.35 -10.68 0.36
N SER A 301 -11.96 -9.72 1.19
CA SER A 301 -12.84 -8.59 1.52
C SER A 301 -13.10 -7.60 0.37
N VAL A 302 -12.26 -7.57 -0.66
CA VAL A 302 -12.24 -6.52 -1.68
C VAL A 302 -11.98 -7.14 -3.04
N ASP A 303 -12.75 -6.73 -4.05
CA ASP A 303 -12.48 -7.10 -5.44
C ASP A 303 -11.09 -6.61 -5.86
N PRO A 304 -10.16 -7.50 -6.26
CA PRO A 304 -8.80 -7.13 -6.66
C PRO A 304 -8.77 -6.11 -7.80
N GLN A 305 -9.74 -6.12 -8.72
CA GLN A 305 -9.82 -5.14 -9.82
C GLN A 305 -9.94 -3.70 -9.30
N MET A 306 -10.33 -3.53 -8.03
CA MET A 306 -10.42 -2.22 -7.40
C MET A 306 -9.13 -1.71 -6.78
N ILE A 307 -8.13 -2.55 -6.53
CA ILE A 307 -6.97 -2.17 -5.71
C ILE A 307 -5.64 -2.72 -6.22
N VAL A 308 -5.66 -3.70 -7.11
CA VAL A 308 -4.48 -4.31 -7.71
C VAL A 308 -4.30 -3.80 -9.14
N PRO A 309 -3.09 -3.39 -9.54
CA PRO A 309 -2.79 -3.06 -10.93
C PRO A 309 -3.04 -4.25 -11.87
N GLU A 310 -3.49 -3.97 -13.09
CA GLU A 310 -3.97 -4.99 -14.03
C GLU A 310 -2.96 -6.11 -14.29
N ASN A 311 -1.67 -5.76 -14.41
CA ASN A 311 -0.59 -6.70 -14.69
C ASN A 311 -0.31 -7.71 -13.56
N TYR A 312 -0.89 -7.52 -12.37
CA TYR A 312 -0.79 -8.46 -11.24
C TYR A 312 -2.07 -9.27 -11.03
N LEU A 313 -3.19 -8.93 -11.68
CA LEU A 313 -4.49 -9.56 -11.42
C LEU A 313 -4.48 -11.07 -11.67
N GLN A 314 -3.69 -11.54 -12.65
CA GLN A 314 -3.57 -12.96 -12.98
C GLN A 314 -2.98 -13.80 -11.83
N ASP A 315 -2.24 -13.17 -10.92
CA ASP A 315 -1.55 -13.82 -9.80
C ASP A 315 -2.31 -13.64 -8.47
N ILE A 316 -3.55 -13.15 -8.55
CA ILE A 316 -4.43 -12.97 -7.41
C ILE A 316 -5.49 -14.06 -7.39
N LEU A 317 -5.64 -14.71 -6.24
CA LEU A 317 -6.74 -15.61 -5.93
C LEU A 317 -7.81 -14.83 -5.16
N PHE A 318 -9.04 -14.88 -5.64
CA PHE A 318 -10.16 -14.13 -5.07
C PHE A 318 -11.43 -14.98 -4.99
N ILE A 319 -12.00 -15.10 -3.80
CA ILE A 319 -13.27 -15.80 -3.58
C ILE A 319 -14.42 -14.80 -3.47
N LYS A 320 -15.26 -14.76 -4.50
CA LYS A 320 -16.44 -13.90 -4.57
C LYS A 320 -17.71 -14.62 -4.11
N GLN A 321 -17.72 -15.07 -2.85
CA GLN A 321 -18.83 -15.86 -2.29
C GLN A 321 -19.65 -15.08 -1.24
N CYS A 322 -19.23 -13.87 -0.85
CA CYS A 322 -19.88 -13.14 0.23
C CYS A 322 -20.76 -11.99 -0.28
N PRO A 323 -22.07 -11.94 0.09
CA PRO A 323 -22.99 -10.91 -0.38
C PRO A 323 -22.67 -9.50 0.16
N PHE A 324 -21.76 -9.38 1.13
CA PHE A 324 -21.36 -8.11 1.74
C PHE A 324 -20.05 -7.53 1.18
N GLN A 325 -19.42 -8.18 0.20
CA GLN A 325 -18.25 -7.65 -0.50
C GLN A 325 -18.64 -6.43 -1.39
N PRO A 326 -17.80 -5.39 -1.50
CA PRO A 326 -16.57 -5.17 -0.73
C PRO A 326 -16.87 -4.75 0.73
N CYS A 327 -16.14 -5.36 1.65
CA CYS A 327 -16.33 -5.24 3.10
C CYS A 327 -15.54 -4.05 3.66
N TYR A 328 -16.12 -2.84 3.62
CA TYR A 328 -15.52 -1.64 4.20
C TYR A 328 -16.47 -0.83 5.07
N ASN A 329 -15.91 -0.13 6.06
CA ASN A 329 -16.61 0.94 6.79
C ASN A 329 -16.55 2.28 6.01
N GLU A 330 -17.15 3.33 6.58
CA GLU A 330 -17.17 4.68 5.98
C GLU A 330 -15.77 5.27 5.75
N ASN A 331 -14.77 4.80 6.50
CA ASN A 331 -13.36 5.20 6.40
C ASN A 331 -12.55 4.35 5.41
N HIS A 332 -13.18 3.42 4.68
CA HIS A 332 -12.53 2.43 3.82
C HIS A 332 -11.62 1.45 4.58
N GLU A 333 -11.91 1.20 5.85
CA GLU A 333 -11.23 0.17 6.64
C GLU A 333 -12.00 -1.16 6.54
N PRO A 334 -11.32 -2.32 6.48
CA PRO A 334 -12.00 -3.61 6.35
C PRO A 334 -12.95 -3.88 7.51
N LEU A 335 -14.23 -4.18 7.21
CA LEU A 335 -15.25 -4.50 8.20
C LEU A 335 -16.05 -5.72 7.76
N CYS A 336 -15.82 -6.87 8.43
CA CYS A 336 -16.61 -8.08 8.18
C CYS A 336 -18.00 -7.95 8.82
N ARG A 337 -19.05 -8.32 8.08
CA ARG A 337 -20.43 -8.36 8.57
C ARG A 337 -20.92 -9.79 8.84
N MET A 338 -20.02 -10.76 8.73
CA MET A 338 -20.25 -12.17 8.98
C MET A 338 -19.55 -12.56 10.28
N ASP A 339 -20.03 -13.64 10.92
CA ASP A 339 -19.47 -14.16 12.17
C ASP A 339 -18.00 -14.62 12.04
N ARG A 340 -17.58 -14.95 10.81
CA ARG A 340 -16.19 -15.22 10.45
C ARG A 340 -15.86 -14.80 9.01
N PRO A 341 -14.61 -14.44 8.69
CA PRO A 341 -14.23 -13.94 7.38
C PRO A 341 -13.95 -15.05 6.35
N TYR A 342 -14.91 -15.95 6.11
CA TYR A 342 -14.72 -17.12 5.21
C TYR A 342 -14.24 -16.77 3.78
N CYS A 343 -14.44 -15.53 3.31
CA CYS A 343 -13.94 -15.10 2.00
C CYS A 343 -12.42 -15.08 1.87
N ILE A 344 -11.67 -15.04 2.98
CA ILE A 344 -10.20 -15.15 2.96
C ILE A 344 -9.75 -16.61 3.09
N GLU A 345 -10.65 -17.54 3.40
CA GLU A 345 -10.39 -18.98 3.55
C GLU A 345 -10.24 -19.66 2.17
N ILE A 346 -9.32 -19.16 1.35
CA ILE A 346 -9.01 -19.73 0.04
C ILE A 346 -8.49 -21.17 0.23
N PRO A 347 -9.07 -22.18 -0.43
CA PRO A 347 -8.62 -23.56 -0.28
C PRO A 347 -7.14 -23.73 -0.62
N VAL A 348 -6.41 -24.47 0.22
CA VAL A 348 -4.97 -24.74 0.02
C VAL A 348 -4.69 -25.40 -1.33
N ALA A 349 -5.60 -26.26 -1.81
CA ALA A 349 -5.50 -26.85 -3.14
C ALA A 349 -5.48 -25.79 -4.26
N THR A 350 -6.27 -24.72 -4.13
CA THR A 350 -6.29 -23.62 -5.11
C THR A 350 -4.96 -22.86 -5.10
N ILE A 351 -4.41 -22.58 -3.92
CA ILE A 351 -3.11 -21.91 -3.77
C ILE A 351 -2.00 -22.78 -4.36
N PHE A 352 -1.99 -24.07 -4.04
CA PHE A 352 -1.04 -25.04 -4.54
C PHE A 352 -1.08 -25.14 -6.08
N ASN A 353 -2.27 -25.28 -6.68
CA ASN A 353 -2.39 -25.33 -8.13
C ASN A 353 -1.91 -24.04 -8.80
N LYS A 354 -2.16 -22.88 -8.18
CA LYS A 354 -1.65 -21.60 -8.68
C LYS A 354 -0.12 -21.51 -8.59
N PHE A 355 0.46 -22.02 -7.51
CA PHE A 355 1.90 -22.13 -7.34
C PHE A 355 2.53 -22.98 -8.44
N GLU A 356 1.97 -24.14 -8.73
CA GLU A 356 2.39 -25.02 -9.84
C GLU A 356 2.35 -24.29 -11.20
N GLU A 357 1.22 -23.65 -11.50
CA GLU A 357 1.03 -22.88 -12.74
C GLU A 357 2.09 -21.77 -12.91
N ILE A 358 2.55 -21.16 -11.80
CA ILE A 358 3.58 -20.13 -11.78
C ILE A 358 4.98 -20.75 -11.95
N CYS A 359 5.27 -21.85 -11.24
CA CYS A 359 6.53 -22.56 -11.37
C CYS A 359 6.74 -23.00 -12.83
N ASP A 360 5.73 -23.62 -13.45
CA ASP A 360 5.78 -24.08 -14.84
C ASP A 360 6.06 -22.93 -15.81
N ARG A 361 5.39 -21.78 -15.66
CA ARG A 361 5.65 -20.58 -16.47
C ARG A 361 7.07 -20.04 -16.30
N SER A 362 7.59 -20.07 -15.08
CA SER A 362 8.94 -19.55 -14.78
C SER A 362 10.03 -20.44 -15.40
N PHE A 363 9.85 -21.76 -15.38
CA PHE A 363 10.75 -22.71 -16.05
C PHE A 363 10.72 -22.58 -17.58
N LEU A 364 9.56 -22.24 -18.18
CA LEU A 364 9.45 -22.02 -19.62
C LEU A 364 10.19 -20.76 -20.09
N HIS A 365 10.18 -19.67 -19.31
CA HIS A 365 10.95 -18.47 -19.66
C HIS A 365 12.47 -18.64 -19.53
N GLN A 366 12.96 -19.48 -18.62
CA GLN A 366 14.39 -19.81 -18.56
C GLN A 366 14.87 -20.64 -19.76
N ARG A 367 14.00 -21.41 -20.42
CA ARG A 367 14.34 -22.18 -21.64
C ARG A 367 14.29 -21.38 -22.94
N SER A 368 13.56 -20.28 -22.98
CA SER A 368 13.50 -19.39 -24.16
C SER A 368 14.57 -18.28 -24.15
N SER A 369 15.33 -18.19 -23.05
CA SER A 369 16.35 -17.15 -22.82
C SER A 369 17.78 -17.71 -22.84
N ASN A 370 17.93 -19.01 -23.06
CA ASN A 370 19.16 -19.73 -23.36
C ASN A 370 19.10 -20.20 -24.82
#